data_AF-A0A9E0TBM7-F1
#
_entry.id   AF-A0A9E0TBM7-F1
#
_cell.length_a   1.000
_cell.length_b   1.000
_cell.length_c   1.000
_cell.angle_alpha   90.00
_cell.angle_beta   90.00
_cell.angle_gamma   90.00
#
_symmetry.space_group_name_H-M   'P 1'
#
loop_
_entity.id
_entity.type
_entity.pdbx_description
1 polymer ?
#
loop_
_entity_poly.entity_id
_entity_poly.type
_entity_poly.pdbx_seq_one_letter_code
_entity_poly.pdbx_strand_id
1 'polypeptide(L)'
;MSNIKTYKNVAASFDDAEVTLQVDHDVLTPDLATLISSFWSGAEDRLAQEGGDVVRAVVRLFGSCAISFFMSDGGAQLGGGDSRYWTARVIKAQHEGWPDVDLLGILISAVFVSSVSYDDVSLEGGAA
;
A
#
# COMPACT_ATOMS: atom_id res chain seq x y z
N MET A 1 6.96 23.84 7.22
CA MET A 1 7.53 23.05 6.13
C MET A 1 7.21 21.61 6.47
N SER A 2 6.36 20.94 5.68
CA SER A 2 5.97 19.55 5.95
C SER A 2 7.13 18.60 5.65
N ASN A 3 7.45 17.69 6.56
CA ASN A 3 8.51 16.68 6.44
C ASN A 3 8.03 15.49 5.61
N ILE A 4 7.72 15.73 4.34
CA ILE A 4 7.16 14.72 3.44
C ILE A 4 8.28 13.99 2.69
N LYS A 5 8.26 12.65 2.72
CA LYS A 5 9.15 11.77 1.95
C LYS A 5 8.37 10.81 1.07
N THR A 6 8.99 10.39 -0.03
CA THR A 6 8.39 9.44 -0.98
C THR A 6 9.03 8.07 -0.84
N TYR A 7 8.20 7.03 -0.75
CA TYR A 7 8.61 5.63 -0.64
C TYR A 7 7.97 4.81 -1.74
N LYS A 8 8.74 3.92 -2.36
CA LYS A 8 8.25 2.99 -3.37
C LYS A 8 8.30 1.58 -2.80
N ASN A 9 7.14 0.92 -2.73
CA ASN A 9 7.02 -0.49 -2.37
C ASN A 9 6.83 -1.32 -3.64
N VAL A 10 7.63 -2.36 -3.79
CA VAL A 10 7.60 -3.27 -4.94
C VAL A 10 7.40 -4.69 -4.44
N ALA A 11 6.46 -5.41 -5.02
CA ALA A 11 6.21 -6.81 -4.69
C ALA A 11 7.24 -7.69 -5.39
N ALA A 12 8.18 -8.27 -4.63
CA ALA A 12 9.26 -9.07 -5.18
C ALA A 12 8.81 -10.35 -5.92
N SER A 13 7.59 -10.83 -5.67
CA SER A 13 7.07 -12.08 -6.25
C SER A 13 5.98 -11.85 -7.32
N PHE A 14 5.67 -10.59 -7.64
CA PHE A 14 4.67 -10.23 -8.65
C PHE A 14 5.28 -9.14 -9.51
N ASP A 15 5.75 -9.53 -10.71
CA ASP A 15 6.79 -8.82 -11.49
C ASP A 15 6.47 -7.36 -11.86
N ASP A 16 5.26 -6.89 -11.63
CA ASP A 16 4.84 -5.53 -12.00
C ASP A 16 4.09 -4.79 -10.88
N ALA A 17 3.91 -5.39 -9.70
CA ALA A 17 3.08 -4.79 -8.66
C ALA A 17 3.87 -3.83 -7.76
N GLU A 18 3.56 -2.54 -7.85
CA GLU A 18 4.19 -1.48 -7.09
C GLU A 18 3.20 -0.38 -6.65
N VAL A 19 3.51 0.23 -5.50
CA VAL A 19 2.81 1.40 -4.98
C VAL A 19 3.81 2.43 -4.49
N THR A 20 3.59 3.68 -4.85
CA THR A 20 4.37 4.82 -4.39
C THR A 20 3.57 5.60 -3.35
N LEU A 21 4.16 5.81 -2.18
CA LEU A 21 3.56 6.46 -1.02
C LEU A 21 4.26 7.79 -0.74
N GLN A 22 3.48 8.83 -0.46
CA GLN A 22 3.94 10.06 0.17
C GLN A 22 3.65 9.97 1.67
N VAL A 23 4.67 10.15 2.48
CA VAL A 23 4.62 9.98 3.93
C VAL A 23 4.99 11.29 4.59
N ASP A 24 4.06 11.86 5.35
CA ASP A 24 4.29 13.02 6.19
C ASP A 24 4.82 12.56 7.55
N HIS A 25 6.12 12.75 7.79
CA HIS A 25 6.77 12.35 9.03
C HIS A 25 6.47 13.26 10.22
N ASP A 26 5.80 14.40 10.01
CA ASP A 26 5.26 15.21 11.10
C ASP A 26 3.95 14.60 11.65
N VAL A 27 3.27 13.75 10.86
CA VAL A 27 2.05 13.03 11.26
C VAL A 27 2.37 11.57 11.60
N LEU A 28 3.04 10.83 10.73
CA LEU A 28 3.48 9.46 10.98
C LEU A 28 4.73 9.44 11.85
N THR A 29 4.54 9.74 13.13
CA THR A 29 5.61 9.72 14.13
C THR A 29 5.98 8.29 14.52
N PRO A 30 7.17 8.07 15.13
CA PRO A 30 7.54 6.75 15.65
C PRO A 30 6.54 6.17 16.65
N ASP A 31 5.89 7.01 17.48
CA ASP A 31 4.89 6.58 18.44
C ASP A 31 3.62 6.08 17.75
N LEU A 32 3.11 6.83 16.76
CA LEU A 32 1.97 6.40 15.96
C LEU A 32 2.29 5.13 15.17
N ALA A 33 3.48 5.06 14.56
CA ALA A 33 3.93 3.89 13.84
C ALA A 33 4.07 2.66 14.76
N THR A 34 4.52 2.84 16.00
CA THR A 34 4.57 1.76 16.99
C THR A 34 3.18 1.26 17.34
N LEU A 35 2.23 2.17 17.60
CA LEU A 35 0.82 1.82 17.87
C LEU A 35 0.23 0.96 16.73
N ILE A 36 0.39 1.42 15.48
CA ILE A 36 -0.08 0.70 14.29
C ILE A 36 0.64 -0.65 14.18
N SER A 37 1.97 -0.65 14.24
CA SER A 37 2.75 -1.86 14.02
C SER A 37 2.42 -2.96 15.04
N SER A 38 2.23 -2.59 16.31
CA SER A 38 1.90 -3.51 17.41
C SER A 38 0.47 -4.04 17.39
N PHE A 39 -0.47 -3.37 16.69
CA PHE A 39 -1.81 -3.89 16.49
C PHE A 39 -1.80 -5.18 15.65
N TRP A 40 -0.97 -5.19 14.60
CA TRP A 40 -0.85 -6.33 13.69
C TRP A 40 0.12 -7.38 14.25
N SER A 41 -0.13 -8.65 13.99
CA SER A 41 0.80 -9.73 14.34
C SER A 41 2.14 -9.60 13.59
N GLY A 42 3.21 -10.17 14.14
CA GLY A 42 4.54 -10.11 13.54
C GLY A 42 5.18 -8.71 13.57
N ALA A 43 4.83 -7.87 14.55
CA ALA A 43 5.39 -6.53 14.70
C ALA A 43 6.91 -6.54 14.87
N GLU A 44 7.43 -7.48 15.67
CA GLU A 44 8.86 -7.66 15.93
C GLU A 44 9.62 -8.07 14.67
N ASP A 45 9.06 -9.02 13.89
CA ASP A 45 9.65 -9.47 12.63
C ASP A 45 9.73 -8.36 11.59
N ARG A 46 8.64 -7.58 11.45
CA ARG A 46 8.58 -6.43 10.54
C ARG A 46 9.58 -5.35 10.95
N LEU A 47 9.72 -5.07 12.24
CA LEU A 47 10.68 -4.11 12.77
C LEU A 47 12.13 -4.55 12.50
N ALA A 48 12.44 -5.83 12.71
CA ALA A 48 13.76 -6.38 12.44
C ALA A 48 14.14 -6.28 10.96
N GLN A 49 13.19 -6.52 10.05
CA GLN A 49 13.40 -6.43 8.60
C GLN A 49 13.70 -5.01 8.11
N GLU A 50 13.23 -3.98 8.82
CA GLU A 50 13.53 -2.56 8.53
C GLU A 50 14.63 -1.99 9.43
N GLY A 51 15.47 -2.83 10.03
CA GLY A 51 16.64 -2.40 10.79
C GLY A 51 16.30 -1.59 12.05
N GLY A 52 15.14 -1.83 12.65
CA GLY A 52 14.67 -1.10 13.83
C GLY A 52 13.92 0.19 13.53
N ASP A 53 13.70 0.54 12.27
CA ASP A 53 12.89 1.70 11.89
C ASP A 53 11.41 1.33 11.79
N VAL A 54 10.66 1.62 12.85
CA VAL A 54 9.24 1.32 12.95
C VAL A 54 8.38 2.10 11.94
N VAL A 55 8.81 3.32 11.56
CA VAL A 55 8.09 4.12 10.57
C VAL A 55 8.19 3.45 9.22
N ARG A 56 9.40 3.03 8.82
CA ARG A 56 9.59 2.26 7.58
C ARG A 56 8.83 0.94 7.59
N ALA A 57 8.79 0.25 8.73
CA ALA A 57 8.02 -0.99 8.85
C ALA A 57 6.52 -0.78 8.60
N VAL A 58 5.94 0.32 9.12
CA VAL A 58 4.53 0.67 8.85
C VAL A 58 4.31 1.11 7.41
N VAL A 59 5.21 1.89 6.82
CA VAL A 59 5.13 2.30 5.41
C VAL A 59 5.14 1.08 4.49
N ARG A 60 5.98 0.08 4.79
CA ARG A 60 6.03 -1.19 4.06
C ARG A 60 4.78 -2.04 4.27
N LEU A 61 4.28 -2.11 5.51
CA LEU A 61 3.02 -2.78 5.83
C LEU A 61 1.86 -2.17 5.03
N PHE A 62 1.72 -0.85 5.04
CA PHE A 62 0.67 -0.17 4.25
C PHE A 62 0.84 -0.44 2.75
N GLY A 63 2.08 -0.42 2.26
CA GLY A 63 2.40 -0.79 0.88
C GLY A 63 1.91 -2.18 0.50
N SER A 64 2.11 -3.17 1.37
CA SER A 64 1.57 -4.53 1.13
C SER A 64 0.05 -4.57 1.12
N CYS A 65 -0.63 -3.89 2.06
CA CYS A 65 -2.09 -3.80 2.08
C CYS A 65 -2.64 -3.17 0.80
N ALA A 66 -2.02 -2.09 0.32
CA ALA A 66 -2.42 -1.41 -0.91
C ALA A 66 -2.25 -2.31 -2.14
N ILE A 67 -1.09 -2.97 -2.30
CA ILE A 67 -0.85 -3.88 -3.42
C ILE A 67 -1.87 -5.03 -3.41
N SER A 68 -2.07 -5.70 -2.27
CA SER A 68 -3.05 -6.78 -2.15
C SER A 68 -4.48 -6.32 -2.45
N PHE A 69 -4.84 -5.11 -2.03
CA PHE A 69 -6.14 -4.51 -2.34
C PHE A 69 -6.34 -4.34 -3.84
N PHE A 70 -5.40 -3.70 -4.54
CA PHE A 70 -5.53 -3.46 -5.99
C PHE A 70 -5.44 -4.75 -6.81
N MET A 71 -4.64 -5.73 -6.39
CA MET A 71 -4.65 -7.07 -7.00
C MET A 71 -6.04 -7.71 -6.88
N SER A 72 -6.70 -7.57 -5.73
CA SER A 72 -8.04 -8.13 -5.51
C SER A 72 -9.14 -7.38 -6.28
N ASP A 73 -8.95 -6.08 -6.53
CA ASP A 73 -9.86 -5.21 -7.31
C ASP A 73 -9.71 -5.43 -8.84
N GLY A 74 -8.78 -6.30 -9.27
CA GLY A 74 -8.53 -6.60 -10.67
C GLY A 74 -7.50 -5.69 -11.33
N GLY A 75 -6.50 -5.23 -10.58
CA GLY A 75 -5.40 -4.37 -11.03
C GLY A 75 -5.70 -2.87 -10.98
N ALA A 76 -4.66 -2.07 -11.13
CA ALA A 76 -4.76 -0.61 -11.14
C ALA A 76 -3.54 0.06 -11.78
N GLN A 77 -3.79 1.09 -12.58
CA GLN A 77 -2.76 2.00 -13.05
C GLN A 77 -3.22 3.43 -12.80
N LEU A 78 -2.62 4.07 -11.80
CA LEU A 78 -2.98 5.43 -11.38
C LEU A 78 -1.73 6.25 -11.06
N GLY A 79 -1.76 7.52 -11.44
CA GLY A 79 -0.73 8.50 -11.13
C GLY A 79 -1.29 9.91 -11.13
N GLY A 80 -0.88 10.73 -10.17
CA GLY A 80 -1.05 12.18 -10.23
C GLY A 80 -2.40 12.75 -9.78
N GLY A 81 -2.81 12.53 -8.53
CA GLY A 81 -3.72 13.47 -7.84
C GLY A 81 -4.80 12.88 -6.93
N ASP A 82 -5.21 11.62 -7.12
CA ASP A 82 -6.32 11.02 -6.36
C ASP A 82 -5.89 10.34 -5.04
N SER A 83 -4.89 10.92 -4.38
CA SER A 83 -4.13 10.27 -3.32
C SER A 83 -4.96 9.91 -2.09
N ARG A 84 -5.89 10.79 -1.71
CA ARG A 84 -6.72 10.62 -0.50
C ARG A 84 -7.83 9.58 -0.68
N TYR A 85 -8.48 9.59 -1.84
CA TYR A 85 -9.59 8.66 -2.12
C TYR A 85 -9.12 7.20 -2.07
N TRP A 86 -8.03 6.89 -2.77
CA TRP A 86 -7.49 5.54 -2.83
C TRP A 86 -6.94 5.09 -1.47
N THR A 87 -6.25 5.96 -0.74
CA THR A 87 -5.77 5.67 0.61
C THR A 87 -6.93 5.32 1.55
N ALA A 88 -8.01 6.10 1.52
CA ALA A 88 -9.20 5.83 2.33
C ALA A 88 -9.88 4.50 1.95
N ARG A 89 -9.92 4.13 0.67
CA ARG A 89 -10.44 2.81 0.24
C ARG A 89 -9.59 1.66 0.77
N VAL A 90 -8.26 1.77 0.70
CA VAL A 90 -7.36 0.74 1.24
C VAL A 90 -7.56 0.57 2.74
N ILE A 91 -7.58 1.68 3.51
CA ILE A 91 -7.85 1.66 4.96
C ILE A 91 -9.19 0.97 5.25
N LYS A 92 -10.26 1.38 4.57
CA LYS A 92 -11.60 0.80 4.77
C LYS A 92 -11.64 -0.70 4.47
N ALA A 93 -10.87 -1.18 3.49
CA ALA A 93 -10.79 -2.59 3.14
C ALA A 93 -10.08 -3.45 4.20
N GLN A 94 -9.27 -2.85 5.08
CA GLN A 94 -8.64 -3.58 6.20
C GLN A 94 -9.57 -3.75 7.40
N HIS A 95 -10.71 -3.06 7.44
CA HIS A 95 -11.71 -3.02 8.52
C HIS A 95 -11.23 -2.44 9.86
N GLU A 96 -10.01 -2.71 10.29
CA GLU A 96 -9.42 -2.28 11.56
C GLU A 96 -7.91 -2.06 11.44
N GLY A 97 -7.27 -1.65 12.54
CA GLY A 97 -5.80 -1.56 12.66
C GLY A 97 -5.15 -0.35 12.00
N TRP A 98 -5.94 0.52 11.36
CA TRP A 98 -5.47 1.76 10.75
C TRP A 98 -6.28 2.96 11.25
N PRO A 99 -5.63 4.10 11.53
CA PRO A 99 -6.34 5.35 11.79
C PRO A 99 -7.02 5.88 10.52
N ASP A 100 -7.88 6.88 10.68
CA ASP A 100 -8.46 7.60 9.55
C ASP A 100 -7.39 8.22 8.65
N VAL A 101 -7.72 8.40 7.37
CA VAL A 101 -6.77 8.89 6.34
C VAL A 101 -6.10 10.21 6.72
N ASP A 102 -6.82 11.11 7.40
CA ASP A 102 -6.31 12.43 7.80
C ASP A 102 -5.39 12.35 9.04
N LEU A 103 -5.37 11.22 9.75
CA LEU A 103 -4.55 10.97 10.93
C LEU A 103 -3.39 10.00 10.67
N LEU A 104 -3.36 9.34 9.50
CA LEU A 104 -2.36 8.32 9.17
C LEU A 104 -1.01 8.90 8.77
N GLY A 105 -1.00 10.02 8.03
CA GLY A 105 0.24 10.59 7.48
C GLY A 105 0.81 9.82 6.29
N ILE A 106 0.08 8.88 5.69
CA ILE A 106 0.47 8.16 4.46
C ILE A 106 -0.59 8.44 3.39
N LEU A 107 -0.14 8.77 2.17
CA LEU A 107 -0.99 8.91 1.00
C LEU A 107 -0.42 8.14 -0.19
N ILE A 108 -1.26 7.40 -0.89
CA ILE A 108 -0.93 6.74 -2.16
C ILE A 108 -0.77 7.81 -3.24
N SER A 109 0.35 7.84 -3.95
CA SER A 109 0.60 8.83 -5.01
C SER A 109 0.63 8.22 -6.42
N ALA A 110 1.00 6.95 -6.52
CA ALA A 110 0.92 6.17 -7.74
C ALA A 110 0.77 4.68 -7.40
N VAL A 111 0.07 3.94 -8.25
CA VAL A 111 -0.02 2.48 -8.18
C VAL A 111 0.13 1.94 -9.60
N PHE A 112 0.87 0.86 -9.70
CA PHE A 112 0.93 0.04 -10.90
C PHE A 112 0.80 -1.41 -10.46
N VAL A 113 -0.33 -2.03 -10.78
CA VAL A 113 -0.64 -3.43 -10.51
C VAL A 113 -1.32 -3.96 -11.76
N SER A 114 -0.67 -4.92 -12.42
CA SER A 114 -1.19 -5.51 -13.65
C SER A 114 -2.44 -6.36 -13.41
N SER A 115 -3.22 -6.53 -14.47
CA SER A 115 -4.42 -7.36 -14.52
C SER A 115 -4.55 -8.02 -15.87
N VAL A 116 -5.19 -9.19 -15.89
CA VAL A 116 -5.56 -9.84 -17.15
C VAL A 116 -6.72 -9.07 -17.78
N SER A 117 -6.51 -8.54 -18.98
CA SER A 117 -7.51 -7.89 -19.80
C SER A 117 -8.06 -8.85 -20.87
N TYR A 118 -9.11 -8.42 -21.58
CA TYR A 118 -9.65 -9.19 -22.70
C TYR A 118 -8.60 -9.43 -23.79
N ASP A 119 -7.74 -8.44 -24.04
CA ASP A 119 -6.69 -8.53 -25.06
C ASP A 119 -5.57 -9.50 -24.68
N ASP A 120 -5.45 -9.85 -23.39
CA ASP A 120 -4.48 -10.83 -22.89
C ASP A 120 -4.96 -12.27 -23.00
N VAL A 121 -6.23 -12.49 -23.37
CA VAL A 121 -6.82 -13.83 -23.45
C VAL A 121 -7.32 -14.13 -24.87
N SER A 122 -7.02 -15.33 -25.35
CA SER A 122 -7.58 -15.86 -26.60
C SER A 122 -8.56 -16.98 -26.28
N LEU A 123 -9.68 -17.03 -27.00
CA LEU A 123 -10.66 -18.09 -26.88
C LEU A 123 -10.35 -19.19 -27.92
N GLU A 124 -10.09 -20.42 -27.46
CA GLU A 124 -9.93 -21.59 -28.32
C GLU A 124 -11.10 -22.57 -28.15
N GLY A 125 -11.70 -23.01 -29.26
CA GLY A 125 -12.85 -23.94 -29.28
C GLY A 125 -14.22 -23.27 -29.48
N GLY A 126 -15.22 -24.08 -29.84
CA GLY A 126 -16.58 -23.64 -30.23
C GLY A 126 -17.04 -24.25 -31.55
N ALA A 127 -17.05 -25.58 -31.65
CA ALA A 127 -17.80 -26.25 -32.72
C ALA A 127 -19.29 -26.25 -32.33
N ALA A 128 -20.15 -25.93 -33.29
CA ALA A 128 -21.60 -25.91 -33.15
C ALA A 128 -22.19 -27.26 -32.70
#